data_AF-A0AAV6FTQ3-F1
#
_entry.id   AF-A0AAV6FTQ3-F1
#
_cell.length_a   1.000
_cell.length_b   1.000
_cell.length_c   1.000
_cell.angle_alpha   90.00
_cell.angle_beta   90.00
_cell.angle_gamma   90.00
#
_symmetry.space_group_name_H-M   'P 1'
#
loop_
_entity.id
_entity.type
_entity.pdbx_description
1 polymer ?
#
loop_
_entity_poly.entity_id
_entity_poly.type
_entity_poly.pdbx_seq_one_letter_code
_entity_poly.pdbx_strand_id
1 'polypeptide(L)'
;MIFECSCGFRPFLHNLQPVQWTTKVRNKGPKDIMAVEDMNGEVRFSTHLPYPNNLSRTLLDPLESLLQLMLRWDPVQRGGALHHESRQPQCFSVLEEILSMKVVHILNMASTQVHSFLLSPDEGLHSLQQRIEAETGIQHLHQELLQETGRLCRLPAQARPPSRLGRSVPQAENIEPDGTLTSAPSAYDTKDCPNVFAPLQF
;
A
#
# COMPACT_ATOMS: atom_id res chain seq x y z
N MET A 1 2.73 -16.23 14.56
CA MET A 1 2.59 -16.84 13.23
C MET A 1 2.89 -15.86 12.10
N ILE A 2 2.55 -14.56 12.19
CA ILE A 2 2.82 -13.57 11.13
C ILE A 2 4.25 -13.64 10.59
N PHE A 3 5.28 -13.61 11.45
CA PHE A 3 6.68 -13.74 11.03
C PHE A 3 6.97 -15.02 10.23
N GLU A 4 6.43 -16.16 10.67
CA GLU A 4 6.63 -17.46 10.02
C GLU A 4 5.93 -17.52 8.66
N CYS A 5 4.77 -16.88 8.51
CA CYS A 5 4.10 -16.75 7.22
C CYS A 5 4.89 -15.86 6.24
N SER A 6 5.58 -14.83 6.75
CA SER A 6 6.36 -13.91 5.92
C SER A 6 7.71 -14.48 5.48
N CYS A 7 8.39 -15.23 6.37
CA CYS A 7 9.78 -15.67 6.17
C CYS A 7 9.94 -17.18 6.03
N GLY A 8 8.91 -17.98 6.35
CA GLY A 8 8.93 -19.44 6.28
C GLY A 8 9.57 -20.16 7.48
N PHE A 9 10.03 -19.42 8.49
CA PHE A 9 10.63 -19.99 9.70
C PHE A 9 10.26 -19.20 10.95
N ARG A 10 10.52 -19.77 12.13
CA ARG A 10 10.14 -19.14 13.42
C ARG A 10 11.09 -18.01 13.80
N PRO A 11 10.59 -16.93 14.41
CA PRO A 11 11.41 -15.75 14.75
C PRO A 11 12.56 -16.04 15.71
N PHE A 12 12.42 -17.00 16.63
CA PHE A 12 13.41 -17.26 17.67
C PHE A 12 13.82 -18.73 17.73
N LEU A 13 15.09 -19.02 17.38
CA LEU A 13 15.87 -20.22 17.67
C LEU A 13 15.06 -21.52 17.90
N HIS A 14 14.29 -21.95 16.90
CA HIS A 14 13.32 -23.05 17.06
C HIS A 14 13.92 -24.44 17.31
N ASN A 15 15.23 -24.61 17.08
CA ASN A 15 15.92 -25.88 17.26
C ASN A 15 16.38 -26.13 18.72
N LEU A 16 16.28 -25.13 19.60
CA LEU A 16 16.78 -25.22 20.96
C LEU A 16 15.75 -25.76 21.94
N GLN A 17 16.23 -26.43 22.99
CA GLN A 17 15.38 -26.84 24.10
C GLN A 17 14.84 -25.63 24.87
N PRO A 18 13.63 -25.70 25.46
CA PRO A 18 12.96 -24.56 26.09
C PRO A 18 13.79 -23.80 27.14
N VAL A 19 14.62 -24.51 27.91
CA VAL A 19 15.49 -23.90 28.95
C VAL A 19 16.59 -23.05 28.30
N GLN A 20 17.30 -23.61 27.31
CA GLN A 20 18.36 -22.91 26.57
C GLN A 20 17.78 -21.75 25.74
N TRP A 21 16.61 -21.97 25.14
CA TRP A 21 15.88 -20.97 24.38
C TRP A 21 15.52 -19.77 25.27
N THR A 22 14.94 -20.02 26.44
CA THR A 22 14.55 -18.95 27.37
C THR A 22 15.75 -18.14 27.82
N THR A 23 16.86 -18.78 28.16
CA THR A 23 18.10 -18.09 28.56
C THR A 23 18.67 -17.22 27.45
N LYS A 24 18.64 -17.67 26.19
CA LYS A 24 19.13 -16.89 25.04
C LYS A 24 18.15 -15.76 24.69
N VAL A 25 16.87 -16.06 24.53
CA VAL A 25 15.84 -15.10 24.06
C VAL A 25 15.48 -14.04 25.10
N ARG A 26 15.67 -14.32 26.40
CA ARG A 26 15.50 -13.31 27.46
C ARG A 26 16.44 -12.10 27.29
N ASN A 27 17.59 -12.28 26.67
CA ASN A 27 18.56 -11.20 26.43
C ASN A 27 18.19 -10.31 25.23
N LYS A 28 17.05 -10.55 24.58
CA LYS A 28 16.61 -9.76 23.44
C LYS A 28 16.31 -8.31 23.83
N GLY A 29 16.60 -7.40 22.92
CA GLY A 29 16.15 -6.02 22.96
C GLY A 29 14.63 -5.87 22.81
N PRO A 30 14.10 -4.69 23.17
CA PRO A 30 12.66 -4.41 23.11
C PRO A 30 12.13 -4.40 21.66
N LYS A 31 13.00 -4.12 20.67
CA LYS A 31 12.68 -4.06 19.24
C LYS A 31 13.15 -5.28 18.45
N ASP A 32 13.74 -6.27 19.11
CA ASP A 32 14.26 -7.44 18.41
C ASP A 32 13.11 -8.38 18.07
N ILE A 33 12.92 -8.61 16.77
CA ILE A 33 11.86 -9.46 16.20
C ILE A 33 12.37 -10.84 15.82
N MET A 34 13.67 -11.01 15.64
CA MET A 34 14.27 -12.30 15.30
C MET A 34 15.60 -12.54 16.02
N ALA A 35 15.91 -13.83 16.21
CA ALA A 35 17.19 -14.30 16.68
C ALA A 35 17.62 -15.53 15.86
N VAL A 36 18.77 -15.42 15.20
CA VAL A 36 19.36 -16.48 14.36
C VAL A 36 20.73 -16.84 14.91
N GLU A 37 21.08 -18.12 14.86
CA GLU A 37 22.40 -18.62 15.23
C GLU A 37 23.27 -18.67 13.97
N ASP A 38 24.39 -17.95 13.99
CA ASP A 38 25.38 -17.97 12.91
C ASP A 38 26.14 -19.32 12.88
N MET A 39 26.88 -19.61 11.81
CA MET A 39 27.65 -20.84 11.68
C MET A 39 28.69 -21.04 12.80
N ASN A 40 29.07 -19.95 13.48
CA ASN A 40 29.99 -19.95 14.60
C ASN A 40 29.31 -20.26 15.96
N GLY A 41 27.98 -20.46 15.98
CA GLY A 41 27.21 -20.68 17.20
C GLY A 41 26.84 -19.40 17.97
N GLU A 42 27.14 -18.23 17.41
CA GLU A 42 26.76 -16.94 18.00
C GLU A 42 25.32 -16.56 17.65
N VAL A 43 24.57 -16.08 18.65
CA VAL A 43 23.19 -15.63 18.46
C VAL A 43 23.20 -14.16 18.02
N ARG A 44 22.67 -13.89 16.82
CA ARG A 44 22.43 -12.54 16.33
C ARG A 44 20.97 -12.19 16.46
N PHE A 45 20.71 -11.09 17.15
CA PHE A 45 19.40 -10.46 17.20
C PHE A 45 19.27 -9.45 16.06
N SER A 46 18.08 -9.37 15.46
CA SER A 46 17.76 -8.36 14.45
C SER A 46 16.39 -7.76 14.72
N THR A 47 16.31 -6.45 14.45
CA THR A 47 15.09 -5.64 14.48
C THR A 47 14.35 -5.65 13.16
N HIS A 48 14.99 -6.15 12.10
CA HIS A 48 14.50 -6.16 10.73
C HIS A 48 14.17 -7.56 10.25
N LEU A 49 13.22 -7.65 9.31
CA LEU A 49 12.84 -8.90 8.67
C LEU A 49 13.98 -9.42 7.80
N PRO A 50 14.22 -10.74 7.80
CA PRO A 50 15.23 -11.34 6.95
C PRO A 50 14.86 -11.18 5.47
N TYR A 51 15.88 -11.03 4.63
CA TYR A 51 15.78 -11.14 3.18
C TYR A 51 16.23 -12.55 2.76
N PRO A 52 15.57 -13.23 1.80
CA PRO A 52 14.44 -12.78 0.99
C PRO A 52 13.08 -12.92 1.70
N ASN A 53 12.16 -11.98 1.42
CA ASN A 53 10.75 -12.07 1.82
C ASN A 53 9.85 -11.61 0.66
N ASN A 54 8.58 -12.01 0.70
CA ASN A 54 7.60 -11.73 -0.37
C ASN A 54 6.81 -10.43 -0.14
N LEU A 55 7.30 -9.54 0.73
CA LEU A 55 6.60 -8.31 1.09
C LEU A 55 7.13 -7.15 0.24
N SER A 56 6.23 -6.22 -0.10
CA SER A 56 6.64 -4.97 -0.72
C SER A 56 7.45 -4.13 0.27
N ARG A 57 8.41 -3.34 -0.22
CA ARG A 57 9.25 -2.48 0.63
C ARG A 57 8.41 -1.55 1.51
N THR A 58 7.31 -1.06 0.98
CA THR A 58 6.35 -0.18 1.67
C THR A 58 5.64 -0.85 2.85
N LEU A 59 5.47 -2.17 2.82
CA LEU A 59 4.83 -2.94 3.89
C LEU A 59 5.83 -3.47 4.92
N LEU A 60 7.14 -3.44 4.64
CA LEU A 60 8.15 -3.91 5.57
C LEU A 60 8.18 -3.10 6.86
N ASP A 61 8.33 -1.78 6.78
CA ASP A 61 8.48 -0.93 7.97
C ASP A 61 7.26 -1.00 8.92
N PRO A 62 6.00 -0.94 8.42
CA PRO A 62 4.82 -1.10 9.26
C PRO A 62 4.73 -2.50 9.87
N LEU A 63 5.04 -3.55 9.10
CA LEU A 63 4.97 -4.92 9.59
C LEU A 63 6.05 -5.22 10.62
N GLU A 64 7.27 -4.70 10.44
CA GLU A 64 8.34 -4.76 11.43
C GLU A 64 7.90 -4.09 12.73
N SER A 65 7.32 -2.89 12.64
CA SER A 65 6.80 -2.16 13.80
C SER A 65 5.71 -2.95 14.53
N LEU A 66 4.79 -3.58 13.80
CA LEU A 66 3.77 -4.46 14.37
C LEU A 66 4.38 -5.70 15.05
N LEU A 67 5.34 -6.35 14.40
CA LEU A 67 6.06 -7.51 14.94
C LEU A 67 6.84 -7.14 16.19
N GLN A 68 7.46 -5.96 16.24
CA GLN A 68 8.14 -5.44 17.42
C GLN A 68 7.20 -5.34 18.61
N LEU A 69 5.96 -4.87 18.42
CA LEU A 69 4.95 -4.80 19.48
C LEU A 69 4.47 -6.18 19.93
N MET A 70 4.28 -7.11 19.00
CA MET A 70 3.76 -8.45 19.31
C MET A 70 4.81 -9.41 19.88
N LEU A 71 6.06 -9.30 19.45
CA LEU A 71 7.17 -10.19 19.84
C LEU A 71 7.96 -9.65 21.03
N ARG A 72 7.37 -8.74 21.82
CA ARG A 72 8.00 -8.27 23.06
C ARG A 72 8.07 -9.39 24.10
N TRP A 73 9.19 -9.43 24.81
CA TRP A 73 9.41 -10.39 25.88
C TRP A 73 8.51 -10.08 27.08
N ASP A 74 8.47 -8.81 27.49
CA ASP A 74 7.67 -8.34 28.61
C ASP A 74 6.17 -8.57 28.34
N PRO A 75 5.47 -9.39 29.15
CA PRO A 75 4.05 -9.68 28.96
C PRO A 75 3.15 -8.46 29.18
N VAL A 76 3.57 -7.49 30.00
CA VAL A 76 2.76 -6.29 30.30
C VAL A 76 2.84 -5.28 29.16
N GLN A 77 4.02 -5.15 28.56
CA GLN A 77 4.25 -4.19 27.47
C GLN A 77 4.04 -4.77 26.07
N ARG A 78 3.76 -6.08 25.98
CA ARG A 78 3.42 -6.76 24.72
C ARG A 78 2.09 -6.25 24.19
N GLY A 79 2.04 -5.95 22.90
CA GLY A 79 0.89 -5.33 22.26
C GLY A 79 0.86 -3.80 22.36
N GLY A 80 1.86 -3.19 23.02
CA GLY A 80 1.96 -1.75 23.22
C GLY A 80 1.04 -1.21 24.32
N ALA A 81 0.98 0.11 24.44
CA ALA A 81 0.09 0.74 25.41
C ALA A 81 -1.38 0.60 24.98
N LEU A 82 -2.31 0.66 25.93
CA LEU A 82 -3.72 0.76 25.63
C LEU A 82 -4.03 2.17 25.12
N HIS A 83 -4.74 2.26 24.00
CA HIS A 83 -5.20 3.54 23.51
C HIS A 83 -6.24 4.11 24.49
N HIS A 84 -6.05 5.38 24.89
CA HIS A 84 -6.91 6.03 25.90
C HIS A 84 -8.40 6.08 25.51
N GLU A 85 -8.72 6.11 24.21
CA GLU A 85 -10.08 6.25 23.71
C GLU A 85 -10.75 4.90 23.41
N SER A 86 -10.09 4.02 22.66
CA SER A 86 -10.68 2.74 22.22
C SER A 86 -10.51 1.60 23.22
N ARG A 87 -9.67 1.78 24.27
CA ARG A 87 -9.22 0.71 25.19
C ARG A 87 -8.64 -0.52 24.48
N GLN A 88 -8.24 -0.39 23.21
CA GLN A 88 -7.60 -1.46 22.47
C GLN A 88 -6.08 -1.35 22.59
N PRO A 89 -5.34 -2.48 22.61
CA PRO A 89 -3.89 -2.45 22.56
C PRO A 89 -3.44 -1.91 21.20
N GLN A 90 -2.38 -1.10 21.23
CA GLN A 90 -1.80 -0.43 20.06
C GLN A 90 -1.53 -1.37 18.88
N CYS A 91 -1.23 -2.64 19.13
CA CYS A 91 -0.99 -3.62 18.05
C CYS A 91 -2.19 -3.80 17.11
N PHE A 92 -3.43 -3.67 17.58
CA PHE A 92 -4.60 -3.77 16.70
C PHE A 92 -4.78 -2.52 15.85
N SER A 93 -4.53 -1.33 16.41
CA SER A 93 -4.57 -0.09 15.65
C SER A 93 -3.53 -0.08 14.51
N VAL A 94 -2.30 -0.53 14.80
CA VAL A 94 -1.26 -0.67 13.77
C VAL A 94 -1.65 -1.73 12.74
N LEU A 95 -2.24 -2.85 13.16
CA LEU A 95 -2.72 -3.87 12.22
C LEU A 95 -3.82 -3.34 11.31
N GLU A 96 -4.77 -2.58 11.84
CA GLU A 96 -5.85 -1.96 11.06
C GLU A 96 -5.32 -0.89 10.11
N GLU A 97 -4.34 -0.10 10.53
CA GLU A 97 -3.61 0.82 9.66
C GLU A 97 -2.98 0.05 8.48
N ILE A 98 -2.22 -1.02 8.76
CA ILE A 98 -1.60 -1.86 7.72
C ILE A 98 -2.64 -2.44 6.76
N LEU A 99 -3.77 -2.93 7.27
CA LEU A 99 -4.83 -3.53 6.46
C LEU A 99 -5.60 -2.48 5.63
N SER A 100 -5.64 -1.22 6.07
CA SER A 100 -6.29 -0.11 5.36
C SER A 100 -5.36 0.63 4.39
N MET A 101 -4.07 0.29 4.35
CA MET A 101 -3.11 0.84 3.38
C MET A 101 -3.51 0.48 1.96
N LYS A 102 -3.59 1.50 1.09
CA LYS A 102 -3.77 1.32 -0.35
C LYS A 102 -2.41 1.37 -1.03
N VAL A 103 -1.90 0.21 -1.44
CA VAL A 103 -0.61 0.11 -2.13
C VAL A 103 -0.84 -0.19 -3.61
N VAL A 104 -0.16 0.55 -4.48
CA VAL A 104 -0.11 0.27 -5.92
C VAL A 104 1.26 -0.29 -6.27
N HIS A 105 1.24 -1.38 -7.03
CA HIS A 105 2.44 -2.02 -7.56
C HIS A 105 2.56 -1.69 -9.04
N ILE A 106 3.70 -1.13 -9.44
CA ILE A 106 3.98 -0.71 -10.80
C ILE A 106 5.17 -1.50 -11.30
N LEU A 107 4.95 -2.32 -12.31
CA LEU A 107 6.02 -3.00 -13.02
C LEU A 107 6.61 -2.05 -14.05
N ASN A 108 7.89 -1.69 -13.87
CA ASN A 108 8.64 -1.02 -14.91
C ASN A 108 9.08 -2.06 -15.95
N MET A 109 8.50 -1.98 -17.15
CA MET A 109 8.81 -2.92 -18.24
C MET A 109 10.24 -2.77 -18.76
N ALA A 110 10.85 -1.57 -18.66
CA ALA A 110 12.20 -1.33 -19.14
C ALA A 110 13.26 -1.93 -18.20
N SER A 111 13.06 -1.81 -16.88
CA SER A 111 13.99 -2.35 -15.87
C SER A 111 13.60 -3.73 -15.35
N THR A 112 12.39 -4.21 -15.67
CA THR A 112 11.75 -5.43 -15.13
C THR A 112 11.63 -5.44 -13.60
N GLN A 113 11.60 -4.27 -12.96
CA GLN A 113 11.47 -4.11 -11.52
C GLN A 113 10.06 -3.69 -11.11
N VAL A 114 9.60 -4.23 -9.98
CA VAL A 114 8.31 -3.84 -9.38
C VAL A 114 8.55 -2.76 -8.32
N HIS A 115 8.00 -1.58 -8.57
CA HIS A 115 7.97 -0.47 -7.63
C HIS A 115 6.65 -0.49 -6.86
N SER A 116 6.70 -0.22 -5.56
CA SER A 116 5.52 -0.26 -4.68
C SER A 116 5.33 1.09 -4.02
N PHE A 117 4.13 1.65 -4.18
CA PHE A 117 3.80 3.01 -3.77
C PHE A 117 2.58 3.01 -2.86
N LEU A 118 2.71 3.57 -1.66
CA LEU A 118 1.55 3.86 -0.80
C LEU A 118 0.77 5.03 -1.41
N LEU A 119 -0.53 4.86 -1.57
CA LEU A 119 -1.44 5.92 -2.02
C LEU A 119 -2.15 6.55 -0.83
N SER A 120 -2.15 7.88 -0.81
CA SER A 120 -3.05 8.64 0.06
C SER A 120 -4.44 8.76 -0.58
N PRO A 121 -5.54 8.84 0.20
CA PRO A 121 -6.89 8.94 -0.34
C PRO A 121 -7.11 10.20 -1.20
N ASP A 122 -6.38 11.27 -0.93
CA ASP A 122 -6.44 12.54 -1.67
C ASP A 122 -5.40 12.63 -2.80
N GLU A 123 -4.62 11.56 -3.02
CA GLU A 123 -3.53 11.59 -3.99
C GLU A 123 -4.05 11.44 -5.43
N GLY A 124 -3.80 12.46 -6.25
CA GLY A 124 -4.07 12.40 -7.67
C GLY A 124 -2.99 11.65 -8.45
N LEU A 125 -3.35 11.13 -9.63
CA LEU A 125 -2.43 10.40 -10.51
C LEU A 125 -1.18 11.21 -10.88
N HIS A 126 -1.27 12.54 -10.95
CA HIS A 126 -0.11 13.39 -11.24
C HIS A 126 0.97 13.33 -10.14
N SER A 127 0.57 13.30 -8.86
CA SER A 127 1.50 13.14 -7.73
C SER A 127 2.20 11.78 -7.80
N LEU A 128 1.44 10.73 -8.12
CA LEU A 128 2.00 9.39 -8.31
C LEU A 128 3.01 9.37 -9.45
N GLN A 129 2.72 10.01 -10.60
CA GLN A 129 3.65 10.11 -11.73
C GLN A 129 4.96 10.82 -11.37
N GLN A 130 4.90 11.88 -10.54
CA GLN A 130 6.11 12.56 -10.05
C GLN A 130 6.97 11.63 -9.18
N ARG A 131 6.35 10.81 -8.33
CA ARG A 131 7.07 9.80 -7.52
C ARG A 131 7.68 8.70 -8.38
N ILE A 132 6.96 8.24 -9.40
CA ILE A 132 7.48 7.29 -10.38
C ILE A 132 8.67 7.90 -11.13
N GLU A 133 8.60 9.17 -11.50
CA GLU A 133 9.70 9.88 -12.18
C GLU A 133 10.95 9.91 -11.28
N ALA A 134 10.79 10.15 -9.98
CA ALA A 134 11.89 10.14 -9.04
C ALA A 134 12.57 8.77 -8.89
N GLU A 135 11.82 7.66 -8.97
CA GLU A 135 12.39 6.31 -8.85
C GLU A 135 12.87 5.70 -10.16
N THR A 136 12.19 5.97 -11.27
CA THR A 136 12.46 5.34 -12.58
C THR A 136 13.28 6.22 -13.51
N GLY A 137 13.35 7.53 -13.25
CA GLY A 137 13.96 8.52 -14.13
C GLY A 137 13.14 8.82 -15.40
N ILE A 138 11.97 8.21 -15.56
CA ILE A 138 11.10 8.45 -16.72
C ILE A 138 10.24 9.69 -16.45
N GLN A 139 10.36 10.71 -17.29
CA GLN A 139 9.58 11.94 -17.17
C GLN A 139 8.08 11.67 -17.16
N HIS A 140 7.32 12.35 -16.30
CA HIS A 140 5.86 12.18 -16.17
C HIS A 140 5.10 12.27 -17.50
N LEU A 141 5.57 13.05 -18.47
CA LEU A 141 4.98 13.17 -19.81
C LEU A 141 5.17 11.93 -20.70
N HIS A 142 6.21 11.14 -20.46
CA HIS A 142 6.53 9.93 -21.21
C HIS A 142 6.11 8.65 -20.48
N GLN A 143 5.50 8.77 -19.29
CA GLN A 143 5.00 7.64 -18.54
C GLN A 143 3.66 7.16 -19.11
N GLU A 144 3.71 6.04 -19.84
CA GLU A 144 2.51 5.30 -20.24
C GLU A 144 2.21 4.22 -19.21
N LEU A 145 1.26 4.51 -18.31
CA LEU A 145 0.82 3.57 -17.28
C LEU A 145 -0.34 2.73 -17.81
N LEU A 146 -0.13 1.43 -17.97
CA LEU A 146 -1.16 0.49 -18.41
C LEU A 146 -1.64 -0.38 -17.24
N GLN A 147 -2.94 -0.62 -17.19
CA GLN A 147 -3.54 -1.64 -16.32
C GLN A 147 -3.36 -3.03 -16.94
N GLU A 148 -3.58 -4.08 -16.14
CA GLU A 148 -3.61 -5.48 -16.62
C GLU A 148 -4.58 -5.70 -17.79
N THR A 149 -5.64 -4.88 -17.89
CA THR A 149 -6.61 -4.91 -18.99
C THR A 149 -6.11 -4.26 -20.29
N GLY A 150 -4.86 -3.78 -20.33
CA GLY A 150 -4.29 -3.05 -21.47
C GLY A 150 -4.83 -1.61 -21.61
N ARG A 151 -5.64 -1.14 -20.65
CA ARG A 151 -6.17 0.23 -20.66
C ARG A 151 -5.17 1.20 -20.07
N LEU A 152 -4.99 2.35 -20.73
CA LEU A 152 -4.15 3.42 -20.22
C LEU A 152 -4.80 4.09 -19.01
N CYS A 153 -4.08 4.12 -17.89
CA CYS A 153 -4.39 4.94 -16.72
C CYS A 153 -4.21 6.41 -17.10
N ARG A 154 -5.27 7.02 -17.64
CA ARG A 154 -5.30 8.47 -17.86
C ARG A 154 -5.83 9.17 -16.62
N LEU A 155 -5.30 10.36 -16.35
CA LEU A 155 -6.01 11.36 -15.58
C LEU A 155 -7.42 11.51 -16.18
N PRO A 156 -8.50 11.66 -15.39
CA PRO A 156 -9.73 12.19 -15.92
C PRO A 156 -9.36 13.53 -16.56
N ALA A 157 -9.27 13.52 -17.89
CA ALA A 157 -8.79 14.67 -18.62
C ALA A 157 -9.69 15.83 -18.21
N GLN A 158 -9.07 16.94 -17.79
CA GLN A 158 -9.68 18.26 -17.88
C GLN A 158 -10.51 18.26 -19.17
N ALA A 159 -11.82 18.41 -19.03
CA ALA A 159 -12.75 18.40 -20.14
C ALA A 159 -12.15 19.32 -21.21
N ARG A 160 -11.70 18.75 -22.33
CA ARG A 160 -11.29 19.56 -23.49
C ARG A 160 -12.50 20.44 -23.79
N PRO A 161 -12.42 21.78 -23.70
CA PRO A 161 -13.49 22.59 -24.22
C PRO A 161 -13.62 22.22 -25.71
N PRO A 162 -14.83 21.97 -26.21
CA PRO A 162 -15.00 21.65 -27.62
C PRO A 162 -14.53 22.85 -28.44
N SER A 163 -13.41 22.68 -29.15
CA SER A 163 -12.98 23.60 -30.19
C SER A 163 -14.06 23.63 -31.26
N ARG A 164 -14.90 24.67 -31.28
CA ARG A 164 -15.69 25.03 -32.48
C ARG A 164 -15.17 26.34 -33.03
N LEU A 165 -14.31 26.23 -34.05
CA LEU A 165 -14.21 27.22 -35.11
C LEU A 165 -15.56 27.24 -35.86
N GLY A 166 -16.15 28.42 -36.04
CA GLY A 166 -17.32 28.61 -36.89
C GLY A 166 -18.02 29.93 -36.65
N ARG A 167 -17.54 31.00 -37.30
CA ARG A 167 -18.24 32.28 -37.48
C ARG A 167 -19.62 32.08 -38.12
N SER A 168 -20.66 32.71 -37.57
CA SER A 168 -21.53 33.69 -38.26
C SER A 168 -22.69 34.14 -37.36
N VAL A 169 -22.91 35.45 -37.30
CA VAL A 169 -24.06 36.20 -36.74
C VAL A 169 -24.66 36.98 -37.92
N PRO A 170 -25.89 37.54 -37.93
CA PRO A 170 -27.14 37.30 -37.16
C PRO A 170 -28.38 37.04 -38.07
N GLN A 171 -29.53 36.66 -37.50
CA GLN A 171 -30.82 37.33 -37.79
C GLN A 171 -31.93 36.94 -36.81
N ALA A 172 -32.80 37.91 -36.55
CA ALA A 172 -33.90 37.91 -35.58
C ALA A 172 -35.22 37.40 -36.19
N GLU A 173 -36.09 36.79 -35.38
CA GLU A 173 -37.50 37.18 -35.18
C GLU A 173 -38.28 36.17 -34.31
N ASN A 174 -38.82 36.70 -33.19
CA ASN A 174 -40.14 36.55 -32.57
C ASN A 174 -40.89 35.20 -32.35
N ILE A 175 -41.61 35.24 -31.22
CA ILE A 175 -42.88 34.61 -30.80
C ILE A 175 -42.79 33.47 -29.76
N GLU A 176 -43.36 33.77 -28.58
CA GLU A 176 -43.56 32.98 -27.34
C GLU A 176 -44.66 31.86 -27.48
N PRO A 177 -45.24 31.29 -26.39
CA PRO A 177 -44.70 30.32 -25.42
C PRO A 177 -45.62 29.08 -25.28
N ASP A 178 -45.17 27.96 -24.70
CA ASP A 178 -45.95 27.21 -23.69
C ASP A 178 -45.14 26.04 -23.10
N GLY A 179 -45.44 25.71 -21.83
CA GLY A 179 -45.61 24.32 -21.45
C GLY A 179 -44.46 23.54 -20.80
N THR A 180 -44.47 23.55 -19.47
CA THR A 180 -44.30 22.37 -18.60
C THR A 180 -42.90 21.99 -18.09
N LEU A 181 -42.66 22.41 -16.84
CA LEU A 181 -41.74 21.83 -15.86
C LEU A 181 -42.10 20.36 -15.57
N THR A 182 -41.16 19.43 -15.77
CA THR A 182 -41.10 18.21 -14.94
C THR A 182 -39.65 17.80 -14.67
N SER A 183 -39.42 17.53 -13.39
CA SER A 183 -38.20 17.23 -12.66
C SER A 183 -37.45 15.95 -13.06
N ALA A 184 -36.13 15.99 -12.88
CA ALA A 184 -35.20 14.87 -12.88
C ALA A 184 -35.52 13.79 -11.82
N PRO A 185 -34.86 12.62 -11.93
CA PRO A 185 -33.98 12.27 -10.83
C PRO A 185 -32.59 11.75 -11.24
N SER A 186 -31.65 12.04 -10.35
CA SER A 186 -30.27 11.58 -10.25
C SER A 186 -30.19 10.13 -9.79
N ALA A 187 -29.24 9.36 -10.33
CA ALA A 187 -28.74 8.14 -9.70
C ALA A 187 -27.25 7.95 -10.07
N TYR A 188 -26.37 8.39 -9.17
CA TYR A 188 -24.99 7.93 -9.10
C TYR A 188 -25.00 6.63 -8.27
N ASP A 189 -24.56 5.53 -8.87
CA ASP A 189 -24.23 4.29 -8.13
C ASP A 189 -22.77 3.96 -8.43
N THR A 190 -21.92 4.28 -7.46
CA THR A 190 -20.49 3.96 -7.47
C THR A 190 -20.32 2.68 -6.66
N LYS A 191 -20.20 1.54 -7.33
CA LYS A 191 -19.85 0.27 -6.68
C LYS A 191 -18.80 -0.49 -7.47
N ASP A 192 -17.85 -0.98 -6.66
CA ASP A 192 -16.97 -2.12 -6.89
C ASP A 192 -15.85 -2.00 -7.94
N CYS A 193 -14.62 -1.90 -7.43
CA CYS A 193 -13.44 -2.44 -8.10
C CYS A 193 -12.74 -3.40 -7.12
N PRO A 194 -12.87 -4.72 -7.30
CA PRO A 194 -12.08 -5.67 -6.54
C PRO A 194 -10.66 -5.78 -7.10
N ASN A 195 -9.71 -6.01 -6.19
CA ASN A 195 -8.34 -6.44 -6.47
C ASN A 195 -8.31 -7.66 -7.39
N VAL A 196 -7.52 -7.61 -8.48
CA VAL A 196 -7.06 -8.82 -9.17
C VAL A 196 -5.61 -8.65 -9.63
N PHE A 197 -4.84 -9.71 -9.39
CA PHE A 197 -3.54 -10.03 -9.96
C PHE A 197 -3.81 -10.92 -11.19
N ALA A 198 -3.24 -10.63 -12.37
CA ALA A 198 -2.87 -11.68 -13.33
C ALA A 198 -1.80 -11.22 -14.36
N PRO A 199 -0.92 -12.13 -14.80
CA PRO A 199 0.22 -11.83 -15.67
C PRO A 199 -0.16 -11.93 -17.15
N LEU A 200 0.40 -11.09 -18.02
CA LEU A 200 0.41 -11.38 -19.45
C LEU A 200 1.74 -11.00 -20.11
N GLN A 201 2.17 -11.97 -20.90
CA GLN A 201 3.40 -12.11 -21.66
C GLN A 201 3.54 -11.06 -22.76
N PHE A 202 4.79 -10.72 -23.08
CA PHE A 202 5.36 -11.01 -24.40
C PHE A 202 6.81 -11.48 -24.24
#